data_AF-A0AAU4XTC5-F1
#
_entry.id   AF-A0AAU4XTC5-F1
#
_cell.length_a   1.000
_cell.length_b   1.000
_cell.length_c   1.000
_cell.angle_alpha   90.00
_cell.angle_beta   90.00
_cell.angle_gamma   90.00
#
_symmetry.space_group_name_H-M   'P 1'
#
loop_
_entity.id
_entity.type
_entity.pdbx_description
1 polymer ?
#
loop_
_entity_poly.entity_id
_entity_poly.type
_entity_poly.pdbx_seq_one_letter_code
_entity_poly.pdbx_strand_id
1 'polypeptide(L)'
;MSEAAQGDSTRLQQTGETARAEASATAGQAQQAAGQVAGTATDQAKSVAGEARQQVGVVADDLRGRVMEEAEGQTRRAAGTLHEWADDLAGLAENARSDSPARSLAAQAADGGHRAADYLEKQGVDGVLSDVQSFARRRPAAFLGGALLAGFAVGRLVKVGAKAQTSSGTQQQEAVGDPEGAGRYEPPSPALPSTPSAGVAREPMPAVSPAPPQFPPSAGRTSGDAPGRPGSGV
;
A
#
# COMPACT_ATOMS: atom_id res chain seq x y z
N MET A 1 27.10 -8.45 50.41
CA MET A 1 26.37 -8.87 49.19
C MET A 1 25.91 -7.67 48.33
N SER A 2 26.38 -6.44 48.58
CA SER A 2 25.83 -5.23 47.94
C SER A 2 26.67 -4.69 46.76
N GLU A 3 27.86 -5.23 46.49
CA GLU A 3 28.73 -4.77 45.40
C GLU A 3 28.36 -5.34 44.02
N ALA A 4 27.63 -6.46 43.95
CA ALA A 4 27.27 -7.09 42.68
C ALA A 4 26.18 -6.33 41.89
N ALA A 5 25.33 -5.53 42.56
CA ALA A 5 24.23 -4.79 41.91
C ALA A 5 24.66 -3.45 41.29
N GLN A 6 25.79 -2.88 41.72
CA GLN A 6 26.30 -1.61 41.20
C GLN A 6 27.09 -1.77 39.89
N GLY A 7 27.67 -2.96 39.65
CA GLY A 7 28.34 -3.26 38.40
C GLY A 7 27.40 -3.38 37.20
N ASP A 8 26.18 -3.88 37.41
CA ASP A 8 25.19 -4.11 36.33
C ASP A 8 24.56 -2.80 35.84
N SER A 9 24.21 -1.92 36.76
CA SER A 9 23.68 -0.58 36.48
C SER A 9 24.70 0.33 35.78
N THR A 10 25.99 0.18 36.08
CA THR A 10 27.07 0.93 35.39
C THR A 10 27.27 0.41 33.96
N ARG A 11 27.18 -0.91 33.75
CA ARG A 11 27.31 -1.52 32.43
C ARG A 11 26.12 -1.18 31.52
N LEU A 12 24.90 -1.19 32.07
CA LEU A 12 23.68 -0.77 31.35
C LEU A 12 23.70 0.71 30.95
N GLN A 13 24.24 1.59 31.80
CA GLN A 13 24.43 3.01 31.47
C GLN A 13 25.45 3.18 30.35
N GLN A 14 26.60 2.51 30.44
CA GLN A 14 27.64 2.57 29.42
C GLN A 14 27.17 2.00 28.06
N THR A 15 26.39 0.91 28.06
CA THR A 15 25.75 0.36 26.86
C THR A 15 24.69 1.32 26.31
N GLY A 16 23.89 1.95 27.17
CA GLY A 16 22.89 2.95 26.76
C GLY A 16 23.52 4.21 26.14
N GLU A 17 24.62 4.71 26.69
CA GLU A 17 25.37 5.83 26.14
C GLU A 17 26.02 5.49 24.79
N THR A 18 26.57 4.28 24.68
CA THR A 18 27.16 3.79 23.41
C THR A 18 26.10 3.64 22.33
N ALA A 19 24.96 3.01 22.65
CA ALA A 19 23.83 2.87 21.73
C ALA A 19 23.25 4.23 21.32
N ARG A 20 23.21 5.20 22.24
CA ARG A 20 22.74 6.56 21.96
C ARG A 20 23.74 7.34 21.10
N ALA A 21 25.03 7.16 21.30
CA ALA A 21 26.09 7.75 20.49
C ALA A 21 26.08 7.19 19.05
N GLU A 22 25.95 5.87 18.90
CA GLU A 22 25.79 5.22 17.59
C GLU A 22 24.49 5.63 16.89
N ALA A 23 23.38 5.69 17.62
CA ALA A 23 22.10 6.14 17.08
C ALA A 23 22.17 7.60 16.64
N SER A 24 22.85 8.47 17.40
CA SER A 24 23.02 9.88 17.05
C SER A 24 23.95 10.09 15.85
N ALA A 25 25.02 9.28 15.75
CA ALA A 25 25.92 9.29 14.60
C ALA A 25 25.20 8.80 13.33
N THR A 26 24.46 7.69 13.43
CA THR A 26 23.65 7.15 12.33
C THR A 26 22.53 8.10 11.94
N ALA A 27 21.85 8.73 12.90
CA ALA A 27 20.82 9.73 12.64
C ALA A 27 21.41 10.97 11.95
N GLY A 28 22.60 11.42 12.35
CA GLY A 28 23.30 12.54 11.70
C GLY A 28 23.66 12.23 10.25
N GLN A 29 24.20 11.04 9.98
CA GLN A 29 24.52 10.59 8.63
C GLN A 29 23.26 10.39 7.77
N ALA A 30 22.22 9.78 8.33
CA ALA A 30 20.94 9.62 7.66
C ALA A 30 20.29 10.97 7.37
N GLN A 31 20.39 11.94 8.25
CA GLN A 31 19.84 13.29 8.07
C GLN A 31 20.62 14.08 7.00
N GLN A 32 21.94 13.92 6.92
CA GLN A 32 22.76 14.50 5.85
C GLN A 32 22.47 13.87 4.49
N ALA A 33 22.39 12.54 4.43
CA ALA A 33 22.04 11.81 3.20
C ALA A 33 20.60 12.13 2.76
N ALA A 34 19.66 12.15 3.71
CA ALA A 34 18.28 12.55 3.45
C ALA A 34 18.18 14.01 3.02
N GLY A 35 19.01 14.92 3.55
CA GLY A 35 19.04 16.32 3.11
C GLY A 35 19.47 16.49 1.65
N GLN A 36 20.48 15.73 1.21
CA GLN A 36 20.96 15.75 -0.18
C GLN A 36 19.95 15.12 -1.15
N VAL A 37 19.35 14.00 -0.76
CA VAL A 37 18.30 13.34 -1.56
C VAL A 37 17.02 14.17 -1.57
N ALA A 38 16.64 14.79 -0.45
CA ALA A 38 15.46 15.64 -0.36
C ALA A 38 15.57 16.88 -1.25
N GLY A 39 16.76 17.49 -1.38
CA GLY A 39 16.98 18.60 -2.30
C GLY A 39 16.65 18.21 -3.75
N THR A 40 17.29 17.15 -4.25
CA THR A 40 17.11 16.67 -5.63
C THR A 40 15.72 16.09 -5.90
N ALA A 41 15.17 15.33 -4.93
CA ALA A 41 13.84 14.75 -5.03
C ALA A 41 12.74 15.82 -4.96
N THR A 42 12.94 16.91 -4.22
CA THR A 42 11.97 18.02 -4.16
C THR A 42 11.81 18.69 -5.52
N ASP A 43 12.88 18.88 -6.27
CA ASP A 43 12.79 19.52 -7.58
C ASP A 43 12.15 18.62 -8.64
N GLN A 44 12.44 17.32 -8.62
CA GLN A 44 11.72 16.35 -9.48
C GLN A 44 10.25 16.19 -9.05
N ALA A 45 9.98 16.17 -7.74
CA ALA A 45 8.63 16.04 -7.20
C ALA A 45 7.77 17.26 -7.54
N LYS A 46 8.32 18.48 -7.63
CA LYS A 46 7.57 19.66 -8.10
C LYS A 46 7.08 19.49 -9.54
N SER A 47 7.91 18.93 -10.42
CA SER A 47 7.56 18.67 -11.82
C SER A 47 6.47 17.61 -11.93
N VAL A 48 6.65 16.48 -11.25
CA VAL A 48 5.68 15.38 -11.24
C VAL A 48 4.37 15.78 -10.53
N ALA A 49 4.44 16.58 -9.47
CA ALA A 49 3.25 17.05 -8.76
C ALA A 49 2.39 18.00 -9.60
N GLY A 50 2.98 18.77 -10.51
CA GLY A 50 2.23 19.63 -11.45
C GLY A 50 1.36 18.80 -12.39
N GLU A 51 1.96 17.80 -13.04
CA GLU A 51 1.28 16.90 -13.99
C GLU A 51 0.31 15.95 -13.28
N ALA A 52 0.71 15.41 -12.12
CA ALA A 52 -0.13 14.54 -11.32
C ALA A 52 -1.34 15.27 -10.75
N ARG A 53 -1.24 16.55 -10.36
CA ARG A 53 -2.41 17.32 -9.88
C ARG A 53 -3.50 17.43 -10.93
N GLN A 54 -3.13 17.62 -12.19
CA GLN A 54 -4.10 17.68 -13.29
C GLN A 54 -4.76 16.32 -13.53
N GLN A 55 -3.98 15.24 -13.56
CA GLN A 55 -4.52 13.89 -13.77
C GLN A 55 -5.37 13.41 -12.59
N VAL A 56 -4.92 13.65 -11.36
CA VAL A 56 -5.65 13.32 -10.12
C VAL A 56 -6.92 14.15 -10.00
N GLY A 57 -6.92 15.42 -10.43
CA GLY A 57 -8.11 16.26 -10.42
C GLY A 57 -9.25 15.67 -11.26
N VAL A 58 -8.95 15.21 -12.47
CA VAL A 58 -9.93 14.57 -13.36
C VAL A 58 -10.45 13.25 -12.77
N VAL A 59 -9.55 12.40 -12.28
CA VAL A 59 -9.92 11.11 -11.66
C VAL A 59 -10.75 11.32 -10.39
N ALA A 60 -10.40 12.32 -9.58
CA ALA A 60 -11.13 12.64 -8.35
C ALA A 60 -12.53 13.20 -8.64
N ASP A 61 -12.68 14.02 -9.68
CA ASP A 61 -13.99 14.56 -10.07
C ASP A 61 -14.91 13.45 -10.62
N ASP A 62 -14.35 12.54 -11.44
CA ASP A 62 -15.06 11.37 -11.98
C ASP A 62 -15.47 10.40 -10.85
N LEU A 63 -14.56 10.13 -9.90
CA LEU A 63 -14.85 9.35 -8.69
C LEU A 63 -15.93 10.03 -7.83
N ARG A 64 -15.87 11.35 -7.64
CA ARG A 64 -16.85 12.09 -6.85
C ARG A 64 -18.23 12.03 -7.51
N GLY A 65 -18.30 12.23 -8.83
CA GLY A 65 -19.53 12.09 -9.60
C GLY A 65 -20.15 10.71 -9.42
N ARG A 66 -19.36 9.65 -9.63
CA ARG A 66 -19.81 8.26 -9.46
C ARG A 66 -20.21 7.94 -8.03
N VAL A 67 -19.43 8.33 -7.03
CA VAL A 67 -19.77 8.08 -5.62
C VAL A 67 -21.06 8.78 -5.23
N MET A 68 -21.30 10.01 -5.70
CA MET A 68 -22.56 10.71 -5.42
C MET A 68 -23.75 10.05 -6.12
N GLU A 69 -23.58 9.63 -7.37
CA GLU A 69 -24.61 8.97 -8.18
C GLU A 69 -24.91 7.53 -7.68
N GLU A 70 -23.91 6.84 -7.14
CA GLU A 70 -24.00 5.46 -6.64
C GLU A 70 -24.40 5.40 -5.16
N ALA A 71 -24.07 6.42 -4.35
CA ALA A 71 -24.49 6.54 -2.96
C ALA A 71 -26.03 6.59 -2.82
N GLU A 72 -26.73 7.34 -3.68
CA GLU A 72 -28.20 7.44 -3.60
C GLU A 72 -28.90 6.07 -3.81
N GLY A 73 -28.26 5.14 -4.54
CA GLY A 73 -28.77 3.80 -4.81
C GLY A 73 -28.26 2.70 -3.87
N GLN A 74 -27.03 2.81 -3.34
CA GLN A 74 -26.39 1.77 -2.53
C GLN A 74 -26.47 1.99 -1.01
N THR A 75 -26.74 3.21 -0.53
CA THR A 75 -26.82 3.51 0.91
C THR A 75 -27.80 2.61 1.67
N ARG A 76 -28.94 2.24 1.05
CA ARG A 76 -29.92 1.32 1.67
C ARG A 76 -29.41 -0.11 1.80
N ARG A 77 -28.57 -0.59 0.88
CA ARG A 77 -27.96 -1.93 0.97
C ARG A 77 -26.78 -1.94 1.94
N ALA A 78 -25.96 -0.90 1.92
CA ALA A 78 -24.84 -0.72 2.83
C ALA A 78 -25.29 -0.61 4.30
N ALA A 79 -26.41 0.08 4.56
CA ALA A 79 -26.98 0.18 5.91
C ALA A 79 -27.39 -1.20 6.47
N GLY A 80 -27.91 -2.10 5.63
CA GLY A 80 -28.22 -3.47 6.02
C GLY A 80 -26.97 -4.28 6.39
N THR A 81 -25.92 -4.18 5.56
CA THR A 81 -24.65 -4.89 5.82
C THR A 81 -23.93 -4.38 7.06
N LEU A 82 -24.02 -3.07 7.32
CA LEU A 82 -23.41 -2.45 8.49
C LEU A 82 -24.13 -2.81 9.78
N HIS A 83 -25.46 -2.99 9.72
CA HIS A 83 -26.26 -3.45 10.87
C HIS A 83 -25.89 -4.88 11.26
N GLU A 84 -25.74 -5.77 10.27
CA GLU A 84 -25.39 -7.17 10.48
C GLU A 84 -23.96 -7.32 11.05
N TRP A 85 -23.02 -6.49 10.60
CA TRP A 85 -21.67 -6.45 11.20
C TRP A 85 -21.67 -5.86 12.61
N ALA A 86 -22.55 -4.89 12.90
CA ALA A 86 -22.68 -4.31 14.22
C ALA A 86 -23.22 -5.34 15.22
N ASP A 87 -24.19 -6.18 14.82
CA ASP A 87 -24.70 -7.29 15.64
C ASP A 87 -23.63 -8.36 15.90
N ASP A 88 -22.84 -8.74 14.88
CA ASP A 88 -21.73 -9.69 15.04
C ASP A 88 -20.63 -9.13 15.97
N LEU A 89 -20.30 -7.85 15.84
CA LEU A 89 -19.31 -7.18 16.70
C LEU A 89 -19.81 -7.00 18.14
N ALA A 90 -21.10 -6.72 18.34
CA ALA A 90 -21.72 -6.68 19.65
C ALA A 90 -21.66 -8.06 20.33
N GLY A 91 -21.95 -9.14 19.60
CA GLY A 91 -21.83 -10.52 20.09
C GLY A 91 -20.39 -10.92 20.46
N LEU A 92 -19.38 -10.38 19.76
CA LEU A 92 -17.97 -10.57 20.10
C LEU A 92 -17.52 -9.73 21.31
N ALA A 93 -18.00 -8.49 21.41
CA ALA A 93 -17.66 -7.58 22.51
C ALA A 93 -18.22 -8.07 23.86
N GLU A 94 -19.43 -8.63 23.86
CA GLU A 94 -20.06 -9.25 25.04
C GLU A 94 -19.24 -10.44 25.58
N ASN A 95 -18.42 -11.07 24.73
CA ASN A 95 -17.63 -12.27 25.05
C ASN A 95 -16.12 -11.99 25.28
N ALA A 96 -15.65 -10.75 25.16
CA ALA A 96 -14.23 -10.41 25.26
C ALA A 96 -13.76 -10.22 26.72
N ARG A 97 -12.78 -11.03 27.18
CA ARG A 97 -12.24 -10.97 28.55
C ARG A 97 -11.42 -9.70 28.82
N SER A 98 -11.60 -9.17 30.04
CA SER A 98 -11.30 -7.80 30.49
C SER A 98 -9.86 -7.43 30.88
N ASP A 99 -8.87 -8.33 30.73
CA ASP A 99 -7.56 -8.18 31.40
C ASP A 99 -6.36 -8.17 30.43
N SER A 100 -6.14 -7.05 29.73
CA SER A 100 -5.02 -6.89 28.80
C SER A 100 -4.51 -5.44 28.73
N PRO A 101 -3.21 -5.21 28.46
CA PRO A 101 -2.65 -3.90 28.09
C PRO A 101 -3.37 -3.21 26.92
N ALA A 102 -4.14 -3.97 26.13
CA ALA A 102 -5.07 -3.44 25.16
C ALA A 102 -6.15 -2.53 25.79
N ARG A 103 -6.46 -2.66 27.08
CA ARG A 103 -7.45 -1.84 27.78
C ARG A 103 -7.02 -0.39 27.94
N SER A 104 -5.74 -0.11 28.17
CA SER A 104 -5.25 1.28 28.28
C SER A 104 -5.21 1.96 26.91
N LEU A 105 -4.88 1.21 25.87
CA LEU A 105 -4.98 1.66 24.48
C LEU A 105 -6.43 1.84 24.03
N ALA A 106 -7.32 0.93 24.41
CA ALA A 106 -8.75 1.05 24.18
C ALA A 106 -9.35 2.25 24.93
N ALA A 107 -8.89 2.52 26.16
CA ALA A 107 -9.30 3.69 26.91
C ALA A 107 -8.81 4.99 26.25
N GLN A 108 -7.56 5.04 25.76
CA GLN A 108 -7.06 6.19 25.00
C GLN A 108 -7.79 6.37 23.67
N ALA A 109 -8.13 5.28 22.99
CA ALA A 109 -8.93 5.32 21.78
C ALA A 109 -10.36 5.79 22.05
N ALA A 110 -10.97 5.36 23.16
CA ALA A 110 -12.31 5.77 23.58
C ALA A 110 -12.36 7.26 23.93
N ASP A 111 -11.35 7.77 24.63
CA ASP A 111 -11.22 9.20 24.95
C ASP A 111 -11.01 10.04 23.68
N GLY A 112 -10.16 9.57 22.76
CA GLY A 112 -10.00 10.17 21.44
C GLY A 112 -11.29 10.16 20.61
N GLY A 113 -12.06 9.07 20.70
CA GLY A 113 -13.36 8.93 20.05
C GLY A 113 -14.41 9.90 20.60
N HIS A 114 -14.47 10.09 21.92
CA HIS A 114 -15.33 11.10 22.54
C HIS A 114 -15.00 12.50 22.06
N ARG A 115 -13.71 12.86 22.04
CA ARG A 115 -13.28 14.18 21.53
C ARG A 115 -13.62 14.35 20.06
N ALA A 116 -13.48 13.30 19.25
CA ALA A 116 -13.85 13.33 17.85
C ALA A 116 -15.37 13.49 17.66
N ALA A 117 -16.18 12.81 18.47
CA ALA A 117 -17.64 12.94 18.46
C ALA A 117 -18.08 14.36 18.88
N ASP A 118 -17.53 14.88 19.99
CA ASP A 118 -17.76 16.25 20.45
C ASP A 118 -17.36 17.30 19.40
N TYR A 119 -16.26 17.05 18.68
CA TYR A 119 -15.80 17.92 17.60
C TYR A 119 -16.77 17.89 16.41
N LEU A 120 -17.22 16.69 16.03
CA LEU A 120 -18.16 16.49 14.94
C LEU A 120 -19.54 17.11 15.25
N GLU A 121 -19.98 17.03 16.51
CA GLU A 121 -21.22 17.65 16.99
C GLU A 121 -21.11 19.19 16.99
N LYS A 122 -19.96 19.74 17.40
CA LYS A 122 -19.77 21.20 17.49
C LYS A 122 -19.50 21.87 16.14
N GLN A 123 -18.72 21.24 15.28
CA GLN A 123 -18.26 21.84 14.01
C GLN A 123 -18.95 21.25 12.77
N GLY A 124 -19.67 20.14 12.92
CA GLY A 124 -20.27 19.44 11.78
C GLY A 124 -19.23 18.87 10.82
N VAL A 125 -19.72 18.15 9.81
CA VAL A 125 -18.86 17.51 8.80
C VAL A 125 -18.08 18.55 7.98
N ASP A 126 -18.71 19.66 7.61
CA ASP A 126 -18.07 20.76 6.87
C ASP A 126 -16.91 21.39 7.64
N GLY A 127 -17.08 21.59 8.96
CA GLY A 127 -16.03 22.13 9.80
C GLY A 127 -14.81 21.20 9.90
N VAL A 128 -15.04 19.89 10.06
CA VAL A 128 -13.96 18.90 10.08
C VAL A 128 -13.22 18.86 8.74
N LEU A 129 -13.95 18.89 7.62
CA LEU A 129 -13.32 18.92 6.28
C LEU A 129 -12.46 20.17 6.10
N SER A 130 -12.97 21.33 6.52
CA SER A 130 -12.25 22.60 6.49
C SER A 130 -10.95 22.54 7.33
N ASP A 131 -11.00 21.94 8.53
CA ASP A 131 -9.83 21.83 9.39
C ASP A 131 -8.80 20.83 8.86
N VAL A 132 -9.24 19.70 8.31
CA VAL A 132 -8.35 18.73 7.63
C VAL A 132 -7.69 19.40 6.42
N GLN A 133 -8.45 20.17 5.63
CA GLN A 133 -7.91 20.92 4.50
C GLN A 133 -6.89 21.99 4.95
N SER A 134 -7.20 22.71 6.03
CA SER A 134 -6.31 23.70 6.63
C SER A 134 -5.02 23.06 7.16
N PHE A 135 -5.13 21.91 7.83
CA PHE A 135 -4.00 21.12 8.29
C PHE A 135 -3.13 20.62 7.12
N ALA A 136 -3.74 20.08 6.07
CA ALA A 136 -3.04 19.62 4.88
C ALA A 136 -2.25 20.75 4.20
N ARG A 137 -2.84 21.95 4.12
CA ARG A 137 -2.16 23.15 3.58
C ARG A 137 -1.02 23.63 4.47
N ARG A 138 -1.18 23.56 5.79
CA ARG A 138 -0.16 24.03 6.77
C ARG A 138 0.99 23.05 6.96
N ARG A 139 0.73 21.75 6.87
CA ARG A 139 1.72 20.67 7.09
C ARG A 139 1.60 19.58 6.03
N PRO A 140 1.98 19.85 4.77
CA PRO A 140 1.83 18.89 3.68
C PRO A 140 2.58 17.57 3.94
N ALA A 141 3.81 17.62 4.48
CA ALA A 141 4.58 16.40 4.74
C ALA A 141 3.94 15.49 5.79
N ALA A 142 3.40 16.06 6.88
CA ALA A 142 2.73 15.29 7.93
C ALA A 142 1.42 14.69 7.41
N PHE A 143 0.67 15.45 6.60
CA PHE A 143 -0.56 14.96 5.98
C PHE A 143 -0.28 13.80 5.00
N LEU A 144 0.69 13.94 4.10
CA LEU A 144 1.05 12.87 3.17
C LEU A 144 1.55 11.62 3.91
N GLY A 145 2.41 11.78 4.92
CA GLY A 145 2.89 10.66 5.74
C GLY A 145 1.76 9.95 6.48
N GLY A 146 0.84 10.71 7.09
CA GLY A 146 -0.34 10.16 7.76
C GLY A 146 -1.30 9.46 6.80
N ALA A 147 -1.58 10.08 5.65
CA ALA A 147 -2.46 9.52 4.63
C ALA A 147 -1.92 8.22 4.04
N LEU A 148 -0.59 8.11 3.84
CA LEU A 148 0.03 6.87 3.39
C LEU A 148 -0.12 5.74 4.43
N LEU A 149 0.14 6.04 5.70
CA LEU A 149 -0.02 5.06 6.78
C LEU A 149 -1.49 4.62 6.93
N ALA A 150 -2.41 5.57 6.93
CA ALA A 150 -3.85 5.30 7.01
C ALA A 150 -4.34 4.51 5.78
N GLY A 151 -3.94 4.92 4.59
CA GLY A 151 -4.26 4.24 3.34
C GLY A 151 -3.71 2.81 3.30
N PHE A 152 -2.50 2.58 3.80
CA PHE A 152 -1.94 1.23 3.91
C PHE A 152 -2.72 0.36 4.91
N ALA A 153 -3.11 0.92 6.07
CA ALA A 153 -3.91 0.21 7.05
C ALA A 153 -5.27 -0.21 6.47
N VAL A 154 -5.99 0.73 5.83
CA VAL A 154 -7.28 0.47 5.16
C VAL A 154 -7.10 -0.53 4.01
N GLY A 155 -6.08 -0.34 3.17
CA GLY A 155 -5.79 -1.25 2.05
C GLY A 155 -5.48 -2.68 2.50
N ARG A 156 -4.76 -2.83 3.63
CA ARG A 156 -4.50 -4.13 4.23
C ARG A 156 -5.76 -4.77 4.78
N LEU A 157 -6.65 -3.99 5.41
CA LEU A 157 -7.95 -4.47 5.91
C LEU A 157 -8.85 -4.94 4.77
N VAL A 158 -8.98 -4.16 3.70
CA VAL A 158 -9.75 -4.55 2.50
C VAL A 158 -9.18 -5.82 1.87
N LYS A 159 -7.85 -5.93 1.76
CA LYS A 159 -7.16 -7.12 1.22
C LYS A 159 -7.38 -8.38 2.07
N VAL A 160 -7.47 -8.24 3.39
CA VAL A 160 -7.67 -9.34 4.34
C VAL A 160 -9.15 -9.72 4.43
N GLY A 161 -10.06 -8.74 4.46
CA GLY A 161 -11.52 -8.96 4.44
C GLY A 161 -12.00 -9.62 3.14
N ALA A 162 -11.46 -9.21 2.00
CA ALA A 162 -11.76 -9.85 0.71
C ALA A 162 -11.29 -11.31 0.63
N LYS A 163 -10.24 -11.69 1.36
CA LYS A 163 -9.80 -13.09 1.46
C LYS A 163 -10.65 -13.91 2.43
N ALA A 164 -11.18 -13.30 3.49
CA ALA A 164 -12.09 -13.96 4.43
C ALA A 164 -13.43 -14.32 3.76
N GLN A 165 -13.93 -13.47 2.85
CA GLN A 165 -15.18 -13.71 2.12
C GLN A 165 -15.08 -14.83 1.07
N THR A 166 -13.88 -15.13 0.56
CA THR A 166 -13.66 -16.25 -0.37
C THR A 166 -13.54 -17.62 0.32
N SER A 167 -13.52 -17.68 1.66
CA SER A 167 -13.41 -18.93 2.41
C SER A 167 -14.74 -19.47 2.96
N SER A 168 -15.86 -18.80 2.68
CA SER A 168 -17.18 -19.18 3.21
C SER A 168 -18.19 -19.61 2.13
N GLY A 169 -17.74 -19.90 0.90
CA GLY A 169 -18.60 -20.36 -0.19
C GLY A 169 -18.09 -21.65 -0.83
N THR A 170 -18.78 -22.76 -0.54
CA THR A 170 -18.82 -24.00 -1.35
C THR A 170 -17.68 -25.00 -1.16
N GLN A 171 -17.60 -25.56 0.06
CA GLN A 171 -17.53 -27.01 0.20
C GLN A 171 -18.90 -27.58 -0.23
N GLN A 172 -19.03 -28.00 -1.49
CA GLN A 172 -20.03 -28.97 -1.98
C GLN A 172 -19.86 -29.08 -3.50
N GLN A 173 -18.97 -29.97 -3.92
CA GLN A 173 -19.12 -30.66 -5.19
C GLN A 173 -18.72 -32.10 -4.94
N GLU A 174 -19.76 -32.91 -4.69
CA GLU A 174 -19.72 -34.36 -4.71
C GLU A 174 -19.06 -34.84 -6.00
N ALA A 175 -17.88 -35.43 -5.88
CA ALA A 175 -17.41 -36.45 -6.78
C ALA A 175 -17.45 -37.77 -6.00
N VAL A 176 -18.50 -38.55 -6.27
CA VAL A 176 -18.65 -39.93 -5.81
C VAL A 176 -17.40 -40.73 -6.21
N GLY A 177 -16.70 -41.29 -5.22
CA GLY A 177 -15.52 -42.14 -5.42
C GLY A 177 -14.95 -42.68 -4.11
N ASP A 178 -15.56 -43.78 -3.63
CA ASP A 178 -15.00 -44.86 -2.79
C ASP A 178 -14.52 -44.59 -1.34
N PRO A 179 -15.08 -45.28 -0.32
CA PRO A 179 -14.63 -45.19 1.07
C PRO A 179 -13.72 -46.38 1.46
N GLU A 180 -12.40 -46.24 1.33
CA GLU A 180 -11.44 -47.10 2.04
C GLU A 180 -10.25 -46.28 2.54
N GLY A 181 -9.94 -46.41 3.84
CA GLY A 181 -8.62 -46.04 4.35
C GLY A 181 -8.64 -45.29 5.67
N ALA A 182 -8.53 -46.05 6.76
CA ALA A 182 -8.31 -45.57 8.11
C ALA A 182 -7.21 -44.50 8.23
N GLY A 183 -7.37 -43.64 9.24
CA GLY A 183 -6.49 -42.52 9.53
C GLY A 183 -5.01 -42.86 9.47
N ARG A 184 -4.29 -42.11 8.63
CA ARG A 184 -2.85 -41.92 8.75
C ARG A 184 -2.60 -40.43 8.93
N TYR A 185 -2.27 -40.06 10.16
CA TYR A 185 -1.62 -38.80 10.44
C TYR A 185 -0.26 -38.84 9.74
N GLU A 186 -0.15 -38.18 8.59
CA GLU A 186 1.13 -37.97 7.92
C GLU A 186 1.80 -36.78 8.62
N PRO A 187 2.91 -37.01 9.35
CA PRO A 187 3.64 -35.89 9.94
C PRO A 187 4.15 -34.99 8.80
N PRO A 188 4.10 -33.66 8.94
CA PRO A 188 4.75 -32.79 7.97
C PRO A 188 6.24 -33.15 7.96
N SER A 189 6.73 -33.68 6.83
CA SER A 189 8.16 -33.88 6.63
C SER A 189 8.87 -32.55 6.87
N PRO A 190 10.02 -32.53 7.57
CA PRO A 190 10.81 -31.31 7.68
C PRO A 190 11.18 -30.87 6.26
N ALA A 191 10.65 -29.74 5.82
CA ALA A 191 11.13 -29.10 4.62
C ALA A 191 12.60 -28.75 4.86
N LEU A 192 13.50 -29.47 4.17
CA LEU A 192 14.91 -29.10 4.11
C LEU A 192 14.99 -27.63 3.67
N PRO A 193 15.91 -26.82 4.23
CA PRO A 193 16.16 -25.49 3.72
C PRO A 193 16.50 -25.62 2.23
N SER A 194 15.70 -24.99 1.38
CA SER A 194 16.03 -24.86 -0.02
C SER A 194 17.29 -24.02 -0.09
N THR A 195 18.44 -24.66 -0.33
CA THR A 195 19.62 -23.95 -0.78
C THR A 195 19.23 -23.22 -2.07
N PRO A 196 19.57 -21.93 -2.23
CA PRO A 196 19.51 -21.34 -3.56
C PRO A 196 20.41 -22.21 -4.42
N SER A 197 19.84 -22.85 -5.44
CA SER A 197 20.62 -23.54 -6.45
C SER A 197 21.62 -22.54 -7.00
N ALA A 198 22.89 -22.71 -6.62
CA ALA A 198 23.98 -22.05 -7.29
C ALA A 198 23.87 -22.48 -8.75
N GLY A 199 23.35 -21.57 -9.58
CA GLY A 199 23.28 -21.76 -11.01
C GLY A 199 24.66 -22.22 -11.46
N VAL A 200 24.71 -23.42 -12.02
CA VAL A 200 25.87 -23.93 -12.73
C VAL A 200 26.34 -22.81 -13.64
N ALA A 201 27.60 -22.39 -13.47
CA ALA A 201 28.26 -21.44 -14.36
C ALA A 201 28.07 -21.96 -15.79
N ARG A 202 27.15 -21.34 -16.52
CA ARG A 202 26.96 -21.61 -17.93
C ARG A 202 28.12 -20.89 -18.62
N GLU A 203 29.04 -21.69 -19.13
CA GLU A 203 30.14 -21.29 -20.00
C GLU A 203 29.67 -20.21 -20.99
N PRO A 204 30.42 -19.10 -21.17
CA PRO A 204 30.01 -18.03 -22.06
C PRO A 204 30.02 -18.52 -23.51
N MET A 205 28.84 -18.71 -24.08
CA MET A 205 28.70 -18.91 -25.53
C MET A 205 29.12 -17.62 -26.26
N PRO A 206 29.77 -17.71 -27.43
CA PRO A 206 30.14 -16.53 -28.20
C PRO A 206 28.90 -15.71 -28.56
N ALA A 207 28.98 -14.40 -28.36
CA ALA A 207 27.91 -13.46 -28.64
C ALA A 207 27.45 -13.58 -30.10
N VAL A 208 26.18 -13.93 -30.30
CA VAL A 208 25.52 -13.71 -31.59
C VAL A 208 25.24 -12.21 -31.67
N SER A 209 25.98 -11.51 -32.53
CA SER A 209 25.71 -10.12 -32.88
C SER A 209 24.26 -9.93 -33.31
N PRO A 210 23.55 -8.89 -32.85
CA PRO A 210 22.22 -8.60 -33.34
C PRO A 210 22.30 -8.23 -34.84
N ALA A 211 21.46 -8.88 -35.64
CA ALA A 211 21.33 -8.60 -37.07
C ALA A 211 20.87 -7.15 -37.30
N PRO A 212 21.42 -6.43 -38.30
CA PRO A 212 20.98 -5.07 -38.62
C PRO A 212 19.52 -5.05 -39.09
N PRO A 213 18.78 -3.94 -38.88
CA PRO A 213 17.39 -3.81 -39.30
C PRO A 213 17.27 -3.98 -40.83
N GLN A 214 16.44 -4.93 -41.24
CA GLN A 214 16.10 -5.20 -42.63
C GLN A 214 15.16 -4.07 -43.09
N PHE A 215 15.64 -3.14 -43.92
CA PHE A 215 14.77 -2.20 -44.61
C PHE A 215 13.93 -2.96 -45.64
N PRO A 216 12.61 -2.72 -45.77
CA PRO A 216 11.84 -3.33 -46.84
C PRO A 216 12.40 -2.87 -48.19
N PRO A 217 12.43 -3.73 -49.23
CA PRO A 217 12.96 -3.35 -50.52
C PRO A 217 12.14 -2.19 -51.09
N SER A 218 12.84 -1.10 -51.42
CA SER A 218 12.31 -0.03 -52.27
C SER A 218 11.71 -0.68 -53.50
N ALA A 219 10.38 -0.60 -53.63
CA ALA A 219 9.71 -0.93 -54.87
C ALA A 219 10.32 -0.05 -55.95
N GLY A 220 11.13 -0.67 -56.82
CA GLY A 220 11.60 -0.07 -58.05
C GLY A 220 10.37 0.35 -58.84
N ARG A 221 10.10 1.65 -58.87
CA ARG A 221 9.24 2.21 -59.91
C ARG A 221 10.04 2.13 -61.19
N THR A 222 9.70 1.12 -61.97
CA THR A 222 10.12 0.91 -63.34
C THR A 222 9.84 2.17 -64.14
N SER A 223 10.81 2.57 -64.94
CA SER A 223 10.67 3.55 -66.02
C SER A 223 9.46 3.25 -66.90
N GLY A 224 8.86 4.33 -67.41
CA GLY A 224 7.99 4.28 -68.59
C GLY A 224 6.61 4.85 -68.30
N ASP A 225 6.41 6.13 -68.59
CA ASP A 225 5.59 6.55 -69.73
C ASP A 225 5.38 8.07 -69.67
N ALA A 226 5.86 8.78 -70.70
CA ALA A 226 5.41 10.12 -71.03
C ALA A 226 4.22 9.93 -71.98
N PRO A 227 3.13 10.73 -71.86
CA PRO A 227 3.09 11.91 -72.71
C PRO A 227 2.28 13.09 -72.12
N GLY A 228 2.42 14.26 -72.75
CA GLY A 228 1.32 15.23 -72.82
C GLY A 228 1.59 16.60 -72.23
N ARG A 229 2.16 17.48 -73.07
CA ARG A 229 2.18 18.94 -72.89
C ARG A 229 0.75 19.48 -72.80
N PRO A 230 0.46 20.48 -71.96
CA PRO A 230 -0.54 21.48 -72.30
C PRO A 230 0.17 22.73 -72.84
N GLY A 231 -0.17 23.09 -74.08
CA GLY A 231 0.20 24.34 -74.70
C GLY A 231 -0.39 25.52 -73.92
N SER A 232 0.45 26.52 -73.69
CA SER A 232 0.03 27.89 -73.43
C SER A 232 -0.48 28.45 -74.76
N GLY A 233 -1.76 28.77 -74.82
CA GLY A 233 -2.44 29.36 -75.96
C GLY A 233 -3.53 30.30 -75.45
N VAL A 234 -3.35 31.57 -75.82
CA VAL A 234 -4.24 32.73 -75.80
C VAL A 234 -5.74 32.48 -75.87
#